data_AF-S4RXY6-F1
#
_entry.id   AF-S4RXY6-F1
#
_cell.length_a   1.000
_cell.length_b   1.000
_cell.length_c   1.000
_cell.angle_alpha   90.00
_cell.angle_beta   90.00
_cell.angle_gamma   90.00
#
_symmetry.space_group_name_H-M   'P 1'
#
loop_
_entity.id
_entity.type
_entity.pdbx_description
1 polymer ?
#
loop_
_entity_poly.entity_id
_entity_poly.type
_entity_poly.pdbx_seq_one_letter_code
_entity_poly.pdbx_strand_id
1 'polypeptide(L)'
;LLSVVSVSLVGGLTPDLTEGSTCATLFSIMKELAQTDPEFVLKVALYSRRELGIRKTSNVLLALAAELPPCRPHLVRYFSAAVVLPSDWLDVATTYKSPPNSCTRERLSLPACLRRALVEKFPAFNEHQLAKYNKEGQKRGLRKEAPP
;
A
#
# COMPACT_ATOMS: atom_id res chain seq x y z
N LEU A 1 -1.55 9.98 -14.39
CA LEU A 1 -1.12 9.09 -13.29
C LEU A 1 0.40 9.00 -13.20
N LEU A 2 1.10 8.48 -14.21
CA LEU A 2 2.56 8.41 -14.22
C LEU A 2 3.23 9.79 -14.05
N SER A 3 2.73 10.83 -14.71
CA SER A 3 3.24 12.20 -14.54
C SER A 3 3.16 12.66 -13.08
N VAL A 4 2.01 12.50 -12.42
CA VAL A 4 1.80 12.85 -11.00
C VAL A 4 2.71 12.04 -10.10
N VAL A 5 2.83 10.73 -10.34
CA VAL A 5 3.72 9.85 -9.59
C VAL A 5 5.16 10.31 -9.77
N SER A 6 5.65 10.52 -11.00
CA SER A 6 7.01 10.97 -11.30
C SER A 6 7.33 12.34 -10.71
N VAL A 7 6.38 13.28 -10.75
CA VAL A 7 6.52 14.62 -10.19
C VAL A 7 6.72 14.55 -8.67
N SER A 8 5.97 13.68 -7.98
CA SER A 8 6.13 13.49 -6.54
C SER A 8 7.47 12.82 -6.14
N LEU A 9 8.27 12.34 -7.10
CA LEU A 9 9.58 11.71 -6.83
C LEU A 9 10.72 12.71 -6.84
N VAL A 10 10.52 13.87 -7.46
CA VAL A 10 11.50 14.96 -7.47
C VAL A 10 11.41 15.66 -6.11
N GLY A 11 12.06 15.05 -5.12
CA GLY A 11 11.96 15.34 -3.68
C GLY A 11 12.45 16.71 -3.21
N GLY A 12 11.98 17.78 -3.83
CA GLY A 12 12.30 19.15 -3.43
C GLY A 12 11.32 20.24 -3.89
N LEU A 13 10.37 19.95 -4.80
CA LEU A 13 9.47 20.97 -5.37
C LEU A 13 7.98 20.63 -5.29
N THR A 14 7.59 19.42 -4.90
CA THR A 14 6.17 19.03 -4.89
C THR A 14 5.74 18.25 -3.65
N PRO A 15 4.44 18.29 -3.34
CA PRO A 15 3.88 17.58 -2.20
C PRO A 15 4.21 16.08 -2.21
N ASP A 16 4.54 15.50 -1.06
CA ASP A 16 4.53 14.04 -0.90
C ASP A 16 3.17 13.48 -1.39
N LEU A 17 3.10 12.28 -1.94
CA LEU A 17 1.82 11.66 -2.33
C LEU A 17 0.84 11.53 -1.16
N THR A 18 1.32 11.72 0.06
CA THR A 18 0.52 11.80 1.28
C THR A 18 -0.01 13.19 1.62
N GLU A 19 0.40 14.23 0.91
CA GLU A 19 -0.18 15.55 1.05
C GLU A 19 -1.54 15.63 0.35
N GLY A 20 -2.47 16.32 0.99
CA GLY A 20 -3.87 16.10 0.71
C GLY A 20 -4.32 16.48 -0.71
N SER A 21 -3.96 17.67 -1.18
CA SER A 21 -4.38 18.15 -2.51
C SER A 21 -3.89 17.25 -3.65
N THR A 22 -2.66 16.74 -3.55
CA THR A 22 -2.07 15.81 -4.53
C THR A 22 -2.72 14.43 -4.45
N CYS A 23 -2.98 13.94 -3.24
CA CYS A 23 -3.60 12.63 -3.04
C CYS A 23 -5.04 12.58 -3.59
N ALA A 24 -5.83 13.63 -3.36
CA ALA A 24 -7.18 13.74 -3.91
C ALA A 24 -7.19 13.78 -5.45
N THR A 25 -6.28 14.56 -6.04
CA THR A 25 -6.11 14.65 -7.50
C THR A 25 -5.68 13.31 -8.09
N LEU A 26 -4.73 12.64 -7.44
CA LEU A 26 -4.28 11.30 -7.80
C LEU A 26 -5.45 10.31 -7.80
N PHE A 27 -6.26 10.30 -6.74
CA PHE A 27 -7.38 9.40 -6.62
C PHE A 27 -8.45 9.65 -7.69
N SER A 28 -8.72 10.92 -8.04
CA SER A 28 -9.63 11.26 -9.14
C SER A 28 -9.14 10.70 -10.48
N ILE A 29 -7.86 10.91 -10.80
CA ILE A 29 -7.23 10.38 -12.02
C ILE A 29 -7.27 8.85 -12.04
N MET A 30 -6.99 8.20 -10.90
CA MET A 30 -7.08 6.74 -10.79
C MET A 30 -8.50 6.24 -11.03
N LYS A 31 -9.51 6.95 -10.52
CA LYS A 31 -10.92 6.59 -10.68
C LYS A 31 -11.35 6.65 -12.14
N GLU A 32 -10.95 7.69 -12.87
CA GLU A 32 -11.21 7.82 -14.31
C GLU A 32 -10.49 6.74 -15.12
N LEU A 33 -9.20 6.55 -14.87
CA LEU A 33 -8.42 5.52 -15.56
C LEU A 33 -8.95 4.12 -15.29
N ALA A 34 -9.40 3.83 -14.08
CA ALA A 34 -9.94 2.51 -13.73
C ALA A 34 -11.22 2.16 -14.50
N GLN A 35 -11.96 3.13 -15.05
CA GLN A 35 -13.09 2.84 -15.92
C GLN A 35 -12.66 2.40 -17.32
N THR A 36 -11.46 2.79 -17.76
CA THR A 36 -10.97 2.52 -19.12
C THR A 36 -9.95 1.37 -19.14
N ASP A 37 -8.95 1.42 -18.26
CA ASP A 37 -7.93 0.39 -18.05
C ASP A 37 -7.65 0.23 -16.53
N PRO A 38 -8.37 -0.67 -15.84
CA PRO A 38 -8.17 -0.91 -14.41
C PRO A 38 -6.82 -1.55 -14.07
N GLU A 39 -6.21 -2.28 -15.00
CA GLU A 39 -4.90 -2.89 -14.77
C GLU A 39 -3.78 -1.85 -14.81
N PHE A 40 -3.94 -0.77 -15.58
CA PHE A 40 -2.94 0.29 -15.66
C PHE A 40 -2.57 0.86 -14.29
N VAL A 41 -3.56 1.12 -13.43
CA VAL A 41 -3.33 1.60 -12.07
C VAL A 41 -2.43 0.63 -11.28
N LEU A 42 -2.70 -0.67 -11.38
CA LEU A 42 -1.95 -1.72 -10.67
C LEU A 42 -0.56 -1.93 -11.28
N LYS A 43 -0.41 -1.78 -12.60
CA LYS A 43 0.88 -1.78 -13.29
C LYS A 43 1.74 -0.61 -12.84
N VAL A 44 1.18 0.59 -12.66
CA VAL A 44 1.92 1.74 -12.12
C VAL A 44 2.35 1.49 -10.68
N ALA A 45 1.53 0.86 -9.85
CA ALA A 45 1.93 0.46 -8.50
C ALA A 45 3.12 -0.52 -8.53
N LEU A 46 3.04 -1.54 -9.38
CA LEU A 46 4.12 -2.51 -9.56
C LEU A 46 5.40 -1.88 -10.10
N TYR A 47 5.28 -0.99 -11.08
CA TYR A 47 6.40 -0.23 -11.66
C TYR A 47 7.07 0.66 -10.61
N SER A 48 6.27 1.35 -9.81
CA SER A 48 6.76 2.18 -8.69
C SER A 48 7.58 1.35 -7.70
N ARG A 49 7.21 0.08 -7.48
CA ARG A 49 7.96 -0.82 -6.62
C ARG A 49 9.25 -1.33 -7.27
N ARG A 50 9.17 -1.84 -8.50
CA ARG A 50 10.24 -2.62 -9.13
C ARG A 50 11.28 -1.76 -9.82
N GLU A 51 10.83 -0.79 -10.60
CA GLU A 51 11.72 0.02 -11.45
C GLU A 51 12.16 1.28 -10.71
N LEU A 52 11.28 1.89 -9.93
CA LEU A 52 11.60 3.11 -9.18
C LEU A 52 12.11 2.84 -7.76
N GLY A 53 11.87 1.64 -7.21
CA GLY A 53 12.26 1.28 -5.84
C GLY A 53 11.44 1.96 -4.73
N ILE A 54 10.32 2.61 -5.06
CA ILE A 54 9.57 3.49 -4.14
C ILE A 54 8.42 2.74 -3.51
N ARG A 55 8.73 2.14 -2.36
CA ARG A 55 7.81 1.34 -1.55
C ARG A 55 6.55 2.10 -1.14
N LYS A 56 6.71 3.31 -0.59
CA LYS A 56 5.60 4.10 -0.02
C LYS A 56 4.53 4.38 -1.08
N THR A 57 4.95 4.86 -2.25
CA THR A 57 4.08 5.11 -3.41
C THR A 57 3.35 3.86 -3.87
N SER A 58 4.07 2.74 -4.04
CA SER A 58 3.44 1.46 -4.40
C SER A 58 2.35 1.08 -3.40
N ASN A 59 2.61 1.20 -2.10
CA ASN A 59 1.66 0.81 -1.07
C ASN A 59 0.41 1.69 -1.06
N VAL A 60 0.57 3.01 -1.23
CA VAL A 60 -0.55 3.95 -1.38
C VAL A 60 -1.39 3.62 -2.62
N LEU A 61 -0.76 3.38 -3.76
CA LEU A 61 -1.47 3.04 -5.00
C LEU A 61 -2.25 1.73 -4.88
N LEU A 62 -1.70 0.70 -4.25
CA LEU A 62 -2.39 -0.56 -3.98
C LEU A 62 -3.59 -0.38 -3.05
N ALA A 63 -3.44 0.43 -2.00
CA ALA A 63 -4.53 0.75 -1.07
C ALA A 63 -5.67 1.48 -1.80
N LEU A 64 -5.36 2.52 -2.58
CA LEU A 64 -6.35 3.27 -3.36
C LEU A 64 -7.01 2.39 -4.43
N ALA A 65 -6.26 1.51 -5.09
CA ALA A 65 -6.81 0.57 -6.08
C ALA A 65 -7.80 -0.43 -5.46
N ALA A 66 -7.65 -0.79 -4.18
CA ALA A 66 -8.61 -1.66 -3.49
C ALA A 66 -9.99 -1.00 -3.31
N GLU A 67 -10.03 0.33 -3.23
CA GLU A 67 -11.28 1.10 -3.16
C GLU A 67 -12.05 1.03 -4.48
N LEU A 68 -11.34 1.04 -5.62
CA LEU A 68 -11.92 1.09 -6.96
C LEU A 68 -12.46 -0.29 -7.40
N PRO A 69 -13.79 -0.45 -7.59
CA PRO A 69 -14.38 -1.74 -8.00
C PRO A 69 -13.76 -2.36 -9.26
N PRO A 70 -13.46 -1.60 -10.34
CA PRO A 70 -12.85 -2.15 -11.55
C PRO A 70 -11.47 -2.80 -11.34
N CYS A 71 -10.69 -2.33 -10.36
CA CYS A 71 -9.35 -2.84 -10.09
C CYS A 71 -9.36 -4.13 -9.25
N ARG A 72 -10.45 -4.41 -8.52
CA ARG A 72 -10.53 -5.53 -7.55
C ARG A 72 -10.25 -6.92 -8.13
N PRO A 73 -10.71 -7.29 -9.35
CA PRO A 73 -10.44 -8.60 -9.92
C PRO A 73 -8.94 -8.87 -10.13
N HIS A 74 -8.17 -7.82 -10.41
CA HIS A 74 -6.75 -7.92 -10.73
C HIS A 74 -5.84 -7.69 -9.51
N LEU A 75 -6.38 -7.08 -8.45
CA LEU A 75 -5.63 -6.62 -7.27
C LEU A 75 -4.74 -7.71 -6.65
N VAL A 76 -5.24 -8.94 -6.49
CA VAL A 76 -4.53 -10.04 -5.81
C VAL A 76 -3.19 -10.35 -6.49
N ARG A 77 -3.18 -10.48 -7.81
CA ARG A 77 -1.98 -10.78 -8.61
C ARG A 77 -0.92 -9.68 -8.45
N TYR A 78 -1.33 -8.43 -8.61
CA TYR A 78 -0.42 -7.29 -8.54
C TYR A 78 0.05 -7.01 -7.11
N PHE A 79 -0.81 -7.18 -6.11
CA PHE A 79 -0.45 -7.10 -4.71
C PHE A 79 0.64 -8.11 -4.37
N SER A 80 0.47 -9.38 -4.76
CA SER A 80 1.48 -10.41 -4.50
C SER A 80 2.82 -10.12 -5.17
N ALA A 81 2.81 -9.51 -6.35
CA ALA A 81 4.00 -9.15 -7.11
C ALA A 81 4.74 -7.90 -6.61
N ALA A 82 4.02 -6.95 -5.98
CA ALA A 82 4.55 -5.68 -5.49
C ALA A 82 4.94 -5.73 -4.00
N VAL A 83 4.20 -6.48 -3.18
CA VAL A 83 4.46 -6.63 -1.75
C VAL A 83 5.56 -7.69 -1.56
N VAL A 84 6.73 -7.26 -1.09
CA VAL A 84 7.91 -8.15 -0.92
C VAL A 84 8.21 -8.39 0.55
N LEU A 85 7.99 -7.40 1.41
CA LEU A 85 8.31 -7.45 2.82
C LEU A 85 7.03 -7.60 3.68
N PRO A 86 7.10 -8.30 4.84
CA PRO A 86 5.97 -8.34 5.79
C PRO A 86 5.52 -6.96 6.25
N SER A 87 6.45 -6.01 6.31
CA SER A 87 6.11 -4.62 6.61
C SER A 87 5.38 -3.93 5.46
N ASP A 88 5.67 -4.25 4.19
CA ASP A 88 4.89 -3.72 3.04
C ASP A 88 3.43 -4.20 3.16
N TRP A 89 3.28 -5.47 3.53
CA TRP A 89 1.99 -6.14 3.69
C TRP A 89 1.13 -5.47 4.76
N LEU A 90 1.72 -5.12 5.90
CA LEU A 90 1.06 -4.32 6.94
C LEU A 90 0.78 -2.90 6.47
N ASP A 91 1.75 -2.24 5.83
CA ASP A 91 1.64 -0.84 5.40
C ASP A 91 0.48 -0.62 4.41
N VAL A 92 0.24 -1.54 3.48
CA VAL A 92 -0.92 -1.42 2.58
C VAL A 92 -2.24 -1.49 3.36
N ALA A 93 -2.33 -2.39 4.33
CA ALA A 93 -3.53 -2.54 5.15
C ALA A 93 -3.78 -1.34 6.07
N THR A 94 -2.72 -0.77 6.66
CA THR A 94 -2.82 0.46 7.48
C THR A 94 -3.17 1.66 6.63
N THR A 95 -2.53 1.82 5.47
CA THR A 95 -2.80 2.91 4.51
C THR A 95 -4.24 2.85 3.99
N TYR A 96 -4.80 1.66 3.78
CA TYR A 96 -6.20 1.53 3.39
C TYR A 96 -7.16 2.00 4.51
N LYS A 97 -6.86 1.66 5.77
CA LYS A 97 -7.71 2.03 6.92
C LYS A 97 -7.62 3.53 7.24
N SER A 98 -6.41 4.06 7.22
CA SER A 98 -6.10 5.47 7.46
C SER A 98 -5.37 6.02 6.22
N PRO A 99 -6.12 6.34 5.16
CA PRO A 99 -5.57 6.96 3.97
C PRO A 99 -5.04 8.36 4.29
N PRO A 100 -4.07 8.87 3.52
CA PRO A 100 -3.59 10.23 3.72
C PRO A 100 -4.74 11.23 3.64
N ASN A 101 -4.71 12.25 4.51
CA ASN A 101 -5.79 13.25 4.63
C ASN A 101 -6.23 13.72 3.24
N SER A 102 -7.53 13.63 2.95
CA SER A 102 -8.22 13.99 1.68
C SER A 102 -8.11 13.04 0.48
N CYS A 103 -7.40 11.91 0.57
CA CYS A 103 -7.41 10.90 -0.50
C CYS A 103 -8.75 10.14 -0.55
N THR A 104 -9.14 9.57 0.59
CA THR A 104 -10.42 8.89 0.82
C THR A 104 -10.79 8.99 2.31
N ARG A 105 -12.01 8.59 2.68
CA ARG A 105 -12.43 8.57 4.10
C ARG A 105 -11.84 7.35 4.81
N GLU A 106 -11.47 7.51 6.08
CA GLU A 106 -11.07 6.42 6.97
C GLU A 106 -12.05 5.23 6.94
N ARG A 107 -11.51 4.03 7.08
CA ARG A 107 -12.24 2.76 6.94
C ARG A 107 -12.03 1.90 8.18
N LEU A 108 -13.15 1.42 8.74
CA LEU A 108 -13.12 0.49 9.87
C LEU A 108 -12.79 -0.95 9.43
N SER A 109 -13.10 -1.32 8.18
CA SER A 109 -12.97 -2.68 7.67
C SER A 109 -12.25 -2.74 6.32
N LEU A 110 -11.61 -3.88 6.07
CA LEU A 110 -10.92 -4.16 4.81
C LEU A 110 -11.88 -4.81 3.80
N PRO A 111 -11.83 -4.41 2.52
CA PRO A 111 -12.67 -4.96 1.47
C PRO A 111 -12.27 -6.41 1.22
N ALA A 112 -13.22 -7.22 0.72
CA ALA A 112 -13.00 -8.65 0.51
C ALA A 112 -11.80 -8.94 -0.42
N CYS A 113 -11.60 -8.13 -1.46
CA CYS A 113 -10.46 -8.26 -2.37
C CYS A 113 -9.11 -8.08 -1.65
N LEU A 114 -8.99 -7.06 -0.80
CA LEU A 114 -7.75 -6.78 -0.07
C LEU A 114 -7.52 -7.83 1.03
N ARG A 115 -8.58 -8.27 1.74
CA ARG A 115 -8.46 -9.39 2.69
C ARG A 115 -7.95 -10.66 2.01
N ARG A 116 -8.50 -11.01 0.84
CA ARG A 116 -8.03 -12.15 0.05
C ARG A 116 -6.57 -12.01 -0.34
N ALA A 117 -6.17 -10.85 -0.87
CA ALA A 117 -4.78 -10.58 -1.25
C ALA A 117 -3.82 -10.70 -0.07
N LEU A 118 -4.22 -10.21 1.11
CA LEU A 118 -3.42 -10.32 2.33
C LEU A 118 -3.26 -11.78 2.77
N VAL A 119 -4.35 -12.55 2.80
CA VAL A 119 -4.34 -13.96 3.18
C VAL A 119 -3.51 -14.80 2.21
N GLU A 120 -3.68 -14.59 0.91
CA GLU A 120 -2.97 -15.34 -0.13
C GLU A 120 -1.46 -15.02 -0.14
N LYS A 121 -1.08 -13.79 0.20
CA LYS A 121 0.33 -13.41 0.29
C LYS A 121 1.02 -13.91 1.56
N PHE A 122 0.28 -14.15 2.64
CA PHE A 122 0.85 -14.47 3.95
C PHE A 122 1.78 -15.71 3.93
N PRO A 123 1.44 -16.84 3.27
CA PRO A 123 2.33 -18.01 3.19
C PRO A 123 3.65 -17.77 2.45
N ALA A 124 3.77 -16.69 1.69
CA ALA A 124 5.02 -16.35 0.99
C ALA A 124 6.09 -15.75 1.91
N PHE A 125 5.76 -15.45 3.17
CA PHE A 125 6.71 -14.94 4.15
C PHE A 125 7.27 -16.07 5.01
N ASN A 126 8.60 -16.12 5.12
CA ASN A 126 9.26 -17.12 5.94
C ASN A 126 9.19 -16.75 7.43
N GLU A 127 9.28 -17.75 8.31
CA GLU A 127 9.22 -17.58 9.77
C GLU A 127 10.21 -16.53 10.29
N HIS A 128 11.45 -16.53 9.79
CA HIS A 128 12.46 -15.54 10.14
C HIS A 128 12.06 -14.10 9.78
N GLN A 129 11.40 -13.91 8.63
CA GLN A 129 10.92 -12.59 8.22
C GLN A 129 9.79 -12.13 9.15
N LEU A 130 8.85 -13.03 9.44
CA LEU A 130 7.75 -12.75 10.36
C LEU A 130 8.26 -12.40 11.76
N ALA A 131 9.21 -13.17 12.30
CA ALA A 131 9.83 -12.91 13.60
C ALA A 131 10.52 -11.54 13.65
N LYS A 132 11.25 -11.14 12.60
CA LYS A 132 11.94 -9.85 12.52
C LYS A 132 10.98 -8.65 12.55
N TYR A 133 9.82 -8.78 11.92
CA TYR A 133 8.84 -7.68 11.82
C TYR A 133 7.73 -7.76 12.90
N ASN A 134 7.71 -8.82 13.71
CA ASN A 134 6.82 -8.93 14.87
C ASN A 134 7.36 -8.13 16.06
N LYS A 135 7.04 -6.82 16.07
CA LYS A 135 7.45 -5.89 17.15
C LYS A 135 6.78 -6.18 18.50
N GLU A 136 5.75 -7.02 18.55
CA GLU A 136 5.03 -7.36 19.79
C GLU A 136 5.83 -8.34 20.67
N GLY A 137 6.59 -9.25 20.05
CA GLY A 137 7.53 -10.13 20.77
C GLY A 137 8.70 -9.37 21.40
N GLN A 138 9.25 -8.38 20.69
CA GLN A 138 10.36 -7.55 21.20
C GLN A 138 9.97 -6.74 22.44
N LYS A 139 8.76 -6.18 22.48
CA LYS A 139 8.26 -5.43 23.65
C LYS A 139 8.02 -6.31 24.89
N ARG A 140 7.72 -7.60 24.71
CA ARG A 140 7.53 -8.55 25.83
C ARG A 140 8.85 -9.04 26.42
N GLY A 141 9.92 -9.11 25.62
CA GLY A 141 11.28 -9.40 26.10
C GLY A 141 11.81 -8.31 27.04
N LEU A 142 11.69 -7.04 26.64
CA LEU A 142 12.14 -5.91 27.47
C LEU A 142 11.36 -5.73 28.78
N ARG A 143 10.13 -6.25 28.88
CA ARG A 143 9.33 -6.20 30.13
C ARG A 143 9.66 -7.28 31.15
N LYS A 144 10.46 -8.30 30.79
CA LYS A 144 10.83 -9.40 31.69
C LYS A 144 12.17 -9.18 32.40
N GLU A 145 12.92 -8.11 32.08
CA GLU A 145 14.24 -7.81 32.65
C GLU A 145 14.24 -6.63 33.64
N ALA A 146 13.10 -6.28 34.24
CA ALA A 146 13.09 -5.42 35.41
C ALA A 146 13.10 -6.31 36.67
N PRO A 147 14.22 -6.38 37.42
CA PRO A 147 14.20 -7.02 38.73
C PRO A 147 13.43 -6.16 39.75
N PRO A 148 12.95 -6.76 40.85
CA PRO A 148 12.22 -6.05 41.92
C PRO A 148 13.08 -5.03 42.67
#